data_AF-A0A3B9VYY8-F1
#
_entry.id   AF-A0A3B9VYY8-F1
#
_cell.length_a   1.000
_cell.length_b   1.000
_cell.length_c   1.000
_cell.angle_alpha   90.00
_cell.angle_beta   90.00
_cell.angle_gamma   90.00
#
_symmetry.space_group_name_H-M   'P 1'
#
loop_
_entity.id
_entity.type
_entity.pdbx_description
1 polymer ?
#
loop_
_entity_poly.entity_id
_entity_poly.type
_entity_poly.pdbx_seq_one_letter_code
_entity_poly.pdbx_strand_id
1 'polypeptide(L)' 'MNHAKLAQVIRDPRGPEKILPSLAAEELADLLDALYQNLDTPAPEFGAQAWYEFAVEESPRRSGAPEAEQTA' A
#
# COMPACT_ATOMS: atom_id res chain seq x y z
N MET A 1 -8.55 -5.39 6.41
CA MET A 1 -9.22 -4.12 6.02
C MET A 1 -10.57 -4.39 5.33
N ASN A 2 -11.55 -3.45 5.28
CA ASN A 2 -12.83 -3.66 4.55
C ASN A 2 -13.02 -2.67 3.37
N HIS A 3 -13.90 -2.99 2.41
CA HIS A 3 -14.09 -2.22 1.17
C HIS A 3 -14.39 -0.72 1.38
N ALA A 4 -15.18 -0.36 2.39
CA ALA A 4 -15.49 1.03 2.70
C ALA A 4 -14.26 1.81 3.19
N LYS A 5 -13.41 1.16 4.00
CA LYS A 5 -12.14 1.74 4.48
C LYS A 5 -11.13 1.86 3.35
N LEU A 6 -11.08 0.86 2.46
CA LEU A 6 -10.25 0.90 1.26
C LEU A 6 -10.59 2.10 0.38
N ALA A 7 -11.87 2.31 0.06
CA ALA A 7 -12.31 3.46 -0.72
C ALA A 7 -11.96 4.80 -0.05
N GLN A 8 -12.04 4.88 1.28
CA GLN A 8 -11.63 6.07 2.02
C GLN A 8 -10.13 6.35 1.90
N VAL A 9 -9.30 5.30 1.96
CA VAL A 9 -7.84 5.41 1.78
C VAL A 9 -7.50 5.86 0.37
N ILE A 10 -8.08 5.21 -0.65
CA ILE A 10 -7.82 5.53 -2.07
C ILE A 10 -8.19 6.98 -2.42
N ARG A 11 -9.26 7.50 -1.81
CA ARG A 11 -9.74 8.88 -2.01
C ARG A 11 -9.03 9.91 -1.13
N ASP A 12 -8.05 9.51 -0.33
CA ASP A 12 -7.30 10.44 0.52
C ASP A 12 -6.48 11.39 -0.38
N PRO A 13 -6.66 12.72 -0.23
CA PRO A 13 -6.00 13.70 -1.09
C PRO A 13 -4.47 13.74 -0.92
N ARG A 14 -3.92 13.12 0.14
CA ARG A 14 -2.47 13.00 0.35
C ARG A 14 -1.81 12.03 -0.63
N GLY A 15 -2.59 11.12 -1.22
CA GLY A 15 -2.13 10.13 -2.18
C GLY A 15 -1.26 9.01 -1.59
N PRO A 16 -0.98 7.97 -2.40
CA PRO A 16 -0.26 6.78 -1.95
C PRO A 16 1.16 7.11 -1.45
N GLU A 17 1.87 8.04 -2.08
CA GLU A 17 3.24 8.42 -1.74
C GLU A 17 3.42 8.98 -0.31
N LYS A 18 2.36 9.54 0.28
CA LYS A 18 2.38 10.03 1.67
C LYS A 18 1.74 9.07 2.65
N ILE A 19 0.73 8.33 2.21
CA ILE A 19 0.00 7.40 3.07
C ILE A 19 0.78 6.11 3.30
N LEU A 20 1.28 5.48 2.24
CA LEU A 20 1.93 4.16 2.31
C LEU A 20 3.16 4.13 3.22
N PRO A 21 4.06 5.14 3.20
CA PRO A 21 5.19 5.16 4.15
C PRO A 21 4.76 5.37 5.61
N SER A 22 3.58 5.95 5.83
CA SER A 22 3.06 6.26 7.17
C SER A 22 2.33 5.07 7.82
N LEU A 23 1.98 4.02 7.05
CA LEU A 23 1.27 2.84 7.57
C LEU A 23 2.20 1.94 8.40
N ALA A 24 1.65 1.05 9.21
CA ALA A 24 2.41 -0.07 9.78
C ALA A 24 2.62 -1.17 8.72
N ALA A 25 3.55 -2.10 8.95
CA ALA A 25 3.80 -3.20 8.00
C ALA A 25 2.57 -4.10 7.83
N GLU A 26 1.88 -4.43 8.94
CA GLU A 26 0.64 -5.21 8.91
C GLU A 26 -0.47 -4.46 8.16
N GLU A 27 -0.63 -3.15 8.42
CA GLU A 27 -1.61 -2.31 7.71
C GLU A 27 -1.32 -2.19 6.21
N LEU A 28 -0.04 -2.18 5.80
CA LEU A 28 0.36 -2.17 4.41
C LEU A 28 0.03 -3.52 3.73
N ALA A 29 0.26 -4.64 4.42
CA ALA A 29 -0.12 -5.97 3.93
C ALA A 29 -1.64 -6.09 3.78
N ASP A 30 -2.40 -5.67 4.81
CA ASP A 30 -3.86 -5.61 4.79
C ASP A 30 -4.41 -4.73 3.65
N LEU A 31 -3.71 -3.63 3.34
CA LEU A 31 -4.04 -2.75 2.21
C LEU A 31 -3.76 -3.42 0.87
N LEU A 32 -2.63 -4.11 0.73
CA LEU A 32 -2.30 -4.86 -0.48
C LEU A 32 -3.31 -5.97 -0.76
N ASP A 33 -3.69 -6.75 0.24
CA ASP A 33 -4.72 -7.79 0.12
C ASP A 33 -6.07 -7.19 -0.31
N ALA A 34 -6.49 -6.08 0.32
CA ALA A 34 -7.75 -5.42 -0.02
C ALA A 34 -7.73 -4.81 -1.43
N LEU A 35 -6.61 -4.24 -1.87
CA LEU A 35 -6.43 -3.71 -3.22
C LEU A 35 -6.47 -4.84 -4.26
N TYR A 36 -5.79 -5.95 -4.00
CA TYR A 36 -5.81 -7.12 -4.87
C TYR A 36 -7.23 -7.66 -5.05
N GLN A 37 -7.96 -7.83 -3.94
CA GLN A 37 -9.37 -8.24 -3.98
C GLN A 37 -10.26 -7.24 -4.73
N ASN A 38 -10.03 -5.93 -4.56
CA ASN A 38 -10.79 -4.90 -5.26
C ASN A 38 -10.53 -4.92 -6.78
N LEU A 39 -9.28 -5.15 -7.19
CA LEU A 39 -8.89 -5.26 -8.59
C LEU A 39 -9.46 -6.51 -9.29
N ASP A 40 -9.73 -7.57 -8.52
CA ASP A 40 -10.39 -8.78 -9.03
C ASP A 40 -11.92 -8.60 -9.25
N THR A 41 -12.50 -7.49 -8.80
CA THR A 41 -13.92 -7.20 -9.01
C THR A 41 -14.20 -6.66 -10.42
N PRO A 42 -15.42 -6.85 -10.97
CA PRO A 42 -15.77 -6.34 -12.30
C PRO A 42 -15.84 -4.80 -12.40
N ALA A 43 -15.81 -4.10 -11.25
CA ALA A 43 -15.85 -2.64 -11.17
C ALA A 43 -14.93 -2.17 -10.04
N PRO A 44 -13.61 -2.19 -10.24
CA PRO A 44 -12.65 -1.76 -9.23
C PRO A 44 -12.81 -0.27 -8.92
N GLU A 45 -12.40 0.14 -7.71
CA GLU A 45 -12.41 1.54 -7.31
C GLU A 45 -11.41 2.33 -8.16
N PHE A 46 -11.82 3.52 -8.60
CA PHE A 46 -10.94 4.39 -9.39
C PHE A 46 -9.67 4.73 -8.61
N GLY A 47 -8.51 4.44 -9.21
CA GLY A 47 -7.20 4.62 -8.58
C GLY A 47 -6.67 3.42 -7.80
N ALA A 48 -7.46 2.34 -7.60
CA ALA A 48 -7.00 1.14 -6.91
C ALA A 48 -5.73 0.54 -7.54
N GLN A 49 -5.63 0.53 -8.87
CA GLN A 49 -4.45 0.03 -9.57
C GLN A 49 -3.19 0.82 -9.21
N ALA A 50 -3.24 2.15 -9.30
CA ALA A 50 -2.11 3.00 -8.95
C ALA A 50 -1.70 2.80 -7.48
N TRP A 51 -2.68 2.76 -6.57
CA TRP A 51 -2.42 2.49 -5.16
C TRP A 51 -1.75 1.13 -4.91
N TYR A 52 -2.13 0.10 -5.66
CA TYR A 52 -1.51 -1.22 -5.59
C TYR A 52 -0.06 -1.21 -6.08
N GLU A 53 0.21 -0.55 -7.21
CA GLU A 53 1.57 -0.40 -7.75
C GLU A 53 2.50 0.27 -6.73
N PHE A 54 2.08 1.42 -6.17
CA PHE A 54 2.87 2.10 -5.14
C PHE A 54 3.04 1.27 -3.85
N ALA A 55 2.01 0.53 -3.43
CA ALA A 55 2.08 -0.30 -2.22
C ALA A 55 3.05 -1.49 -2.40
N VAL A 56 3.07 -2.10 -3.60
CA VAL A 56 4.03 -3.16 -3.94
C VAL A 56 5.45 -2.61 -3.94
N GLU A 57 5.69 -1.42 -4.50
CA GLU A 57 7.01 -0.77 -4.49
C GLU A 57 7.50 -0.39 -3.09
N GLU A 58 6.58 -0.02 -2.19
CA GLU A 58 6.90 0.32 -0.80
C GLU A 58 7.16 -0.92 0.07
N SER A 59 6.54 -2.06 -0.24
CA SER A 59 6.69 -3.29 0.56
C SER A 59 8.14 -3.81 0.73
N PRO A 60 9.01 -3.90 -0.32
CA PRO A 60 10.39 -4.34 -0.14
C PRO A 60 11.27 -3.31 0.59
N ARG A 61 10.90 -2.02 0.59
CA ARG A 61 11.62 -0.99 1.35
C ARG A 61 11.56 -1.22 2.85
N ARG A 62 10.52 -1.90 3.33
CA ARG A 62 10.35 -2.29 4.75
C ARG A 62 11.02 -3.62 5.09
N SER A 63 11.09 -4.54 4.12
CA SER A 63 11.78 -5.83 4.30
C SER A 63 13.31 -5.70 4.28
N GLY A 64 13.83 -4.54 3.84
CA GLY A 64 15.25 -4.22 3.80
C GLY A 64 15.68 -3.24 4.91
N ALA A 65 15.85 -3.73 6.12
CA ALA A 65 16.93 -3.28 7.01
C ALA A 65 17.34 -4.46 7.91
N PRO A 66 18.60 -4.89 7.83
CA PRO A 66 19.63 -4.12 8.51
C PRO A 66 20.52 -3.40 7.51
N GLU A 67 20.51 -2.06 7.57
CA GLU A 67 21.77 -1.34 7.40
C GLU A 67 22.62 -1.64 8.65
N ALA A 68 23.43 -2.70 8.58
CA ALA A 68 24.56 -2.86 9.46
C ALA A 68 25.74 -3.42 8.66
N GLU A 69 26.76 -2.56 8.55
CA GLU A 69 28.13 -2.83 8.11
C GLU A 69 28.31 -3.02 6.57
N GLN A 70 29.14 -2.24 5.88
CA GLN A 70 30.46 -1.79 6.28
C GLN A 70 30.74 -0.35 5.82
N THR A 71 30.93 0.50 6.81
CA THR A 71 31.88 1.61 6.79
C THR A 71 33.30 1.05 6.70
N ALA A 72 34.17 1.78 6.00
CA ALA A 72 35.64 1.72 5.94
C ALA A 72 36.25 1.08 4.68
#